data_AF-A0A916D6Z4-F1
#
_entry.id   AF-A0A916D6Z4-F1
#
_cell.length_a   1.000
_cell.length_b   1.000
_cell.length_c   1.000
_cell.angle_alpha   90.00
_cell.angle_beta   90.00
_cell.angle_gamma   90.00
#
_symmetry.space_group_name_H-M   'P 1'
#
loop_
_entity.id
_entity.type
_entity.pdbx_description
1 polymer ?
#
loop_
_entity_poly.entity_id
_entity_poly.type
_entity_poly.pdbx_seq_one_letter_code
_entity_poly.pdbx_strand_id
1 'polypeptide(L)'
;LPCERLVVMVQYEVGEKLCARPGNEQYGILSLLRAQFADARIIRKVPAAVFWPRPKVASALVELKPRKRPDAAGYARLRQLVHVFFTHRRKRAANALGNALGVSAKQAEGWIIAAGGDPGQRPDELDYAVLQKLADHGEIAKRAHEIVNEADNRARRKAERAAKRAQWRKPRDEEE
;
A
#
# COMPACT_ATOMS: atom_id res chain seq x y z
N LEU A 1 -6.00 -10.63 20.97
CA LEU A 1 -7.10 -11.62 20.83
C LEU A 1 -6.67 -12.67 19.83
N PRO A 2 -6.56 -13.96 20.20
CA PRO A 2 -6.42 -15.02 19.21
C PRO A 2 -7.77 -15.18 18.49
N CYS A 3 -7.93 -14.49 17.37
CA CYS A 3 -9.15 -14.53 16.57
C CYS A 3 -8.93 -15.47 15.37
N GLU A 4 -9.79 -16.47 15.22
CA GLU A 4 -9.72 -17.42 14.09
C GLU A 4 -10.39 -16.86 12.83
N ARG A 5 -11.35 -15.94 13.00
CA ARG A 5 -12.15 -15.38 11.91
C ARG A 5 -12.76 -14.05 12.32
N LEU A 6 -12.59 -13.03 11.47
CA LEU A 6 -13.32 -11.76 11.57
C LEU A 6 -14.30 -11.65 10.42
N VAL A 7 -15.51 -11.18 10.71
CA VAL A 7 -16.47 -10.77 9.68
C VAL A 7 -16.79 -9.31 9.93
N VAL A 8 -16.41 -8.47 8.98
CA VAL A 8 -16.56 -7.01 9.08
C VAL A 8 -17.41 -6.51 7.94
N MET A 9 -18.10 -5.40 8.19
CA MET A 9 -18.83 -4.69 7.15
C MET A 9 -18.08 -3.42 6.78
N VAL A 10 -17.77 -3.27 5.50
CA VAL A 10 -17.06 -2.11 4.95
C VAL A 10 -17.82 -1.58 3.74
N GLN A 11 -17.47 -0.39 3.24
CA GLN A 11 -17.96 0.07 1.94
C GLN A 11 -17.58 -0.94 0.84
N TYR A 12 -18.45 -1.11 -0.15
CA TYR A 12 -18.30 -2.16 -1.16
C TYR A 12 -16.95 -2.08 -1.90
N GLU A 13 -16.54 -0.89 -2.35
CA GLU A 13 -15.24 -0.66 -3.02
C GLU A 13 -14.04 -0.99 -2.11
N VAL A 14 -14.14 -0.73 -0.81
CA VAL A 14 -13.10 -1.09 0.16
C VAL A 14 -13.01 -2.60 0.31
N GLY A 15 -14.15 -3.29 0.32
CA GLY A 15 -14.21 -4.75 0.29
C GLY A 15 -13.58 -5.33 -0.98
N GLU A 16 -13.83 -4.73 -2.14
CA GLU A 16 -13.22 -5.12 -3.41
C GLU A 16 -11.69 -4.94 -3.36
N LYS A 17 -11.20 -3.79 -2.91
CA LYS A 17 -9.74 -3.55 -2.75
C LYS A 17 -9.10 -4.52 -1.75
N LEU A 18 -9.75 -4.81 -0.63
CA LEU A 18 -9.23 -5.77 0.36
C LEU A 18 -9.13 -7.19 -0.21
N CYS A 19 -10.07 -7.60 -1.05
CA CYS A 19 -10.17 -8.97 -1.56
C CYS A 19 -9.56 -9.15 -2.95
N ALA A 20 -9.14 -8.07 -3.61
CA ALA A 20 -8.54 -8.10 -4.93
C ALA A 20 -7.29 -8.99 -5.00
N ARG A 21 -7.05 -9.53 -6.19
CA ARG A 21 -5.94 -10.43 -6.56
C ARG A 21 -5.08 -9.78 -7.65
N PRO A 22 -3.81 -10.18 -7.82
CA PRO A 22 -2.95 -9.65 -8.87
C PRO A 22 -3.63 -9.61 -10.24
N GLY A 23 -3.44 -8.53 -10.99
CA GLY A 23 -4.06 -8.31 -12.31
C GLY A 23 -5.50 -7.78 -12.30
N ASN A 24 -6.13 -7.66 -11.12
CA ASN A 24 -7.40 -6.94 -10.98
C ASN A 24 -7.15 -5.44 -10.74
N GLU A 25 -7.98 -4.55 -11.30
CA GLU A 25 -7.78 -3.09 -11.22
C GLU A 25 -7.83 -2.56 -9.77
N GLN A 26 -8.57 -3.23 -8.89
CA GLN A 26 -8.70 -2.88 -7.49
C GLN A 26 -7.54 -3.44 -6.65
N TYR A 27 -6.66 -4.24 -7.23
CA TYR A 27 -5.47 -4.75 -6.56
C TYR A 27 -4.45 -3.65 -6.34
N GLY A 28 -3.91 -3.61 -5.12
CA GLY A 28 -2.85 -2.67 -4.81
C GLY A 28 -2.38 -2.79 -3.37
N ILE A 29 -1.91 -1.67 -2.83
CA ILE A 29 -1.29 -1.61 -1.51
C ILE A 29 -2.20 -2.22 -0.43
N LEU A 30 -3.50 -1.92 -0.43
CA LEU A 30 -4.41 -2.46 0.59
C LEU A 30 -4.51 -4.00 0.52
N SER A 31 -4.63 -4.56 -0.69
CA SER A 31 -4.68 -6.00 -0.92
C SER A 31 -3.39 -6.68 -0.45
N LEU A 32 -2.24 -6.06 -0.72
CA LEU A 32 -0.90 -6.55 -0.38
C LEU A 32 -0.64 -6.52 1.12
N LEU A 33 -0.88 -5.37 1.76
CA LEU A 33 -0.66 -5.22 3.20
C LEU A 33 -1.59 -6.15 3.99
N ARG A 34 -2.83 -6.33 3.54
CA ARG A 34 -3.76 -7.31 4.13
C ARG A 34 -3.22 -8.74 4.02
N ALA A 35 -2.62 -9.13 2.88
CA ALA A 35 -2.16 -10.50 2.63
C ALA A 35 -1.09 -10.96 3.63
N GLN A 36 -0.35 -10.03 4.25
CA GLN A 36 0.56 -10.31 5.35
C GLN A 36 -0.16 -10.88 6.59
N PHE A 37 -1.37 -10.39 6.88
CA PHE A 37 -2.06 -10.67 8.13
C PHE A 37 -3.19 -11.66 7.99
N ALA A 38 -3.87 -11.72 6.85
CA ALA A 38 -5.06 -12.54 6.70
C ALA A 38 -5.33 -12.89 5.24
N ASP A 39 -6.03 -14.00 5.02
CA ASP A 39 -6.74 -14.22 3.76
C ASP A 39 -8.10 -13.51 3.84
N ALA A 40 -8.59 -12.96 2.72
CA ALA A 40 -9.85 -12.21 2.69
C ALA A 40 -10.76 -12.66 1.54
N ARG A 41 -12.07 -12.64 1.79
CA ARG A 41 -13.10 -12.80 0.75
C ARG A 41 -14.35 -12.01 1.08
N ILE A 42 -15.03 -11.52 0.04
CA ILE A 42 -16.37 -10.96 0.17
C ILE A 42 -17.36 -12.12 0.34
N ILE A 43 -18.08 -12.14 1.45
CA ILE A 43 -19.17 -13.10 1.72
C ILE A 43 -20.43 -12.66 0.97
N ARG A 44 -20.76 -11.37 1.07
CA ARG A 44 -22.00 -10.82 0.51
C ARG A 44 -21.89 -9.32 0.26
N LYS A 45 -22.49 -8.85 -0.84
CA LYS A 45 -22.81 -7.43 -1.05
C LYS A 45 -24.10 -7.07 -0.29
N VAL A 46 -24.09 -5.97 0.43
CA VAL A 46 -25.21 -5.48 1.24
C VAL A 46 -25.73 -4.18 0.61
N PRO A 47 -26.99 -4.15 0.11
CA PRO A 47 -27.56 -2.95 -0.51
C PRO A 47 -27.67 -1.78 0.48
N ALA A 48 -27.45 -0.55 0.01
CA ALA A 48 -27.59 0.65 0.85
C ALA A 48 -28.99 0.82 1.46
N ALA A 49 -30.02 0.30 0.79
CA ALA A 49 -31.43 0.42 1.19
C ALA A 49 -31.76 -0.24 2.54
N VAL A 50 -30.88 -1.09 3.07
CA VAL A 50 -31.11 -1.79 4.36
C VAL A 50 -30.60 -1.00 5.58
N PHE A 51 -30.06 0.21 5.38
CA PHE A 51 -29.49 1.04 6.45
C PHE A 51 -30.30 2.32 6.69
N TRP A 52 -30.24 2.83 7.92
CA TRP A 52 -30.78 4.14 8.31
C TRP A 52 -29.76 4.96 9.12
N PRO A 53 -29.47 6.22 8.75
CA PRO A 53 -29.83 6.87 7.49
C PRO A 53 -29.19 6.16 6.29
N ARG A 54 -29.84 6.22 5.13
CA ARG A 54 -29.38 5.52 3.93
C ARG A 54 -28.03 6.07 3.43
N PRO A 55 -26.97 5.25 3.31
CA PRO A 55 -25.70 5.67 2.75
C PRO A 55 -25.77 5.82 1.21
N LYS A 56 -24.81 6.55 0.65
CA LYS A 56 -24.70 6.77 -0.82
C LYS A 56 -24.22 5.53 -1.59
N VAL A 57 -23.52 4.62 -0.91
CA VAL A 57 -22.87 3.45 -1.54
C VAL A 57 -23.28 2.16 -0.83
N ALA A 58 -23.18 1.04 -1.53
CA ALA A 58 -23.39 -0.28 -0.95
C ALA A 58 -22.25 -0.67 0.01
N SER A 59 -22.51 -1.67 0.84
CA SER A 59 -21.51 -2.28 1.74
C SER A 59 -21.15 -3.70 1.29
N ALA A 60 -20.05 -4.23 1.83
CA ALA A 60 -19.63 -5.62 1.70
C ALA A 60 -19.42 -6.23 3.09
N LEU A 61 -19.96 -7.43 3.30
CA LEU A 61 -19.53 -8.31 4.39
C LEU A 61 -18.28 -9.05 3.93
N VAL A 62 -17.16 -8.81 4.62
CA VAL A 62 -15.85 -9.36 4.31
C VAL A 62 -15.43 -10.31 5.44
N GLU A 63 -15.07 -11.53 5.07
CA GLU A 63 -14.41 -12.47 5.97
C GLU A 63 -12.90 -12.26 5.90
N LEU A 64 -12.26 -12.18 7.06
CA LEU A 64 -10.81 -12.21 7.23
C LEU A 64 -10.44 -13.44 8.06
N LYS A 65 -9.51 -14.26 7.55
CA LYS A 65 -8.93 -15.40 8.27
C LYS A 65 -7.49 -15.06 8.64
N PRO A 66 -7.20 -14.70 9.91
CA PRO A 66 -5.86 -14.31 10.32
C PRO A 66 -4.84 -15.43 10.13
N ARG A 67 -3.63 -15.05 9.71
CA ARG A 67 -2.46 -15.94 9.66
C ARG A 67 -1.85 -16.06 11.06
N LYS A 68 -1.35 -17.26 11.40
CA LYS A 68 -0.91 -17.62 12.76
C LYS A 68 0.25 -16.77 13.31
N ARG A 69 1.15 -16.27 12.46
CA ARG A 69 2.31 -15.45 12.84
C ARG A 69 2.62 -14.41 11.76
N PRO A 70 2.14 -13.17 11.88
CA PRO A 70 2.54 -12.11 10.97
C PRO A 70 3.98 -11.68 11.25
N ASP A 71 4.83 -11.62 10.21
CA ASP A 71 6.16 -11.04 10.31
C ASP A 71 6.03 -9.50 10.31
N ALA A 72 6.20 -8.89 11.48
CA ALA A 72 6.11 -7.43 11.65
C ALA A 72 7.27 -6.70 10.93
N ALA A 73 8.46 -7.30 10.88
CA ALA A 73 9.60 -6.70 10.20
C ALA A 73 9.42 -6.81 8.67
N GLY A 74 8.98 -7.96 8.19
CA GLY A 74 8.59 -8.17 6.79
C GLY A 74 7.45 -7.24 6.36
N TYR A 75 6.47 -7.00 7.23
CA TYR A 75 5.42 -6.01 6.98
C TYR A 75 5.99 -4.61 6.76
N ALA A 76 6.90 -4.16 7.61
CA ALA A 76 7.51 -2.84 7.51
C ALA A 76 8.29 -2.68 6.19
N ARG A 77 9.10 -3.69 5.82
CA ARG A 77 9.84 -3.72 4.55
C ARG A 77 8.91 -3.73 3.34
N LEU A 78 7.90 -4.59 3.34
CA LEU A 78 6.91 -4.68 2.27
C LEU A 78 6.18 -3.34 2.11
N ARG A 79 5.75 -2.72 3.22
CA ARG A 79 5.09 -1.42 3.21
C ARG A 79 5.97 -0.33 2.61
N GLN A 80 7.26 -0.31 2.92
CA GLN A 80 8.20 0.66 2.34
C GLN A 80 8.38 0.42 0.84
N LEU A 81 8.63 -0.82 0.43
CA LEU A 81 8.79 -1.20 -0.97
C LEU A 81 7.56 -0.82 -1.80
N VAL A 82 6.36 -1.22 -1.39
CA VAL A 82 5.14 -0.98 -2.18
C VAL A 82 4.85 0.51 -2.31
N HIS A 83 5.12 1.33 -1.29
CA HIS A 83 4.91 2.77 -1.38
C HIS A 83 5.79 3.42 -2.45
N VAL A 84 7.07 3.04 -2.55
CA VAL A 84 7.96 3.61 -3.57
C VAL A 84 7.70 2.99 -4.94
N PHE A 85 7.48 1.68 -4.99
CA PHE A 85 7.34 0.93 -6.23
C PHE A 85 6.04 1.25 -6.98
N PHE A 86 4.93 1.41 -6.26
CA PHE A 86 3.61 1.66 -6.87
C PHE A 86 3.44 3.12 -7.36
N THR A 87 4.37 4.03 -7.06
CA THR A 87 4.40 5.35 -7.71
C THR A 87 4.60 5.25 -9.23
N HIS A 88 5.18 4.14 -9.69
CA HIS A 88 5.43 3.85 -11.10
C HIS A 88 4.57 2.70 -11.64
N ARG A 89 3.38 2.45 -11.06
CA ARG A 89 2.50 1.30 -11.36
C ARG A 89 2.15 1.06 -12.84
N ARG A 90 2.25 2.07 -13.71
CA ARG A 90 1.93 1.95 -15.15
C ARG A 90 3.12 1.54 -16.01
N LYS A 91 4.34 1.47 -15.44
CA LYS A 91 5.54 1.01 -16.14
C LYS A 91 5.73 -0.49 -15.94
N ARG A 92 6.51 -1.13 -16.82
CA ARG A 92 7.03 -2.49 -16.59
C ARG A 92 7.76 -2.57 -15.25
N ALA A 93 7.68 -3.68 -14.55
CA ALA A 93 8.14 -3.87 -13.19
C ALA A 93 9.63 -3.55 -13.03
N ALA A 94 10.48 -4.00 -13.96
CA ALA A 94 11.91 -3.65 -13.94
C ALA A 94 12.16 -2.14 -14.01
N ASN A 95 11.41 -1.44 -14.87
CA ASN A 95 11.51 0.02 -14.99
C ASN A 95 10.92 0.73 -13.77
N ALA A 96 9.80 0.23 -13.23
CA ALA A 96 9.18 0.80 -12.05
C ALA A 96 10.10 0.67 -10.83
N LEU A 97 10.71 -0.50 -10.62
CA LEU A 97 11.60 -0.77 -9.49
C LEU A 97 12.94 -0.04 -9.64
N GLY A 98 13.50 0.00 -10.85
CA GLY A 98 14.71 0.77 -11.15
C GLY A 98 14.54 2.26 -10.87
N ASN A 99 13.44 2.86 -11.37
CA ASN A 99 13.11 4.25 -11.09
C ASN A 99 12.85 4.51 -9.60
N ALA A 100 12.12 3.60 -8.94
CA ALA A 100 11.78 3.74 -7.54
C ALA A 100 13.00 3.68 -6.62
N LEU A 101 14.05 2.92 -6.97
CA LEU A 101 15.21 2.68 -6.11
C LEU A 101 16.50 3.36 -6.58
N GLY A 102 16.44 4.11 -7.69
CA GLY A 102 17.61 4.77 -8.29
C GLY A 102 18.66 3.79 -8.80
N VAL A 103 18.23 2.68 -9.38
CA VAL A 103 19.12 1.65 -9.97
C VAL A 103 18.79 1.41 -11.44
N SER A 104 19.70 0.74 -12.16
CA SER A 104 19.44 0.39 -13.56
C SER A 104 18.28 -0.59 -13.69
N ALA A 105 17.51 -0.48 -14.78
CA ALA A 105 16.43 -1.43 -15.07
C ALA A 105 16.94 -2.88 -15.16
N LYS A 106 18.17 -3.08 -15.66
CA LYS A 106 18.82 -4.40 -15.75
C LYS A 106 19.09 -5.01 -14.37
N GLN A 107 19.52 -4.20 -13.41
CA GLN A 107 19.72 -4.67 -12.03
C GLN A 107 18.38 -5.04 -11.38
N ALA A 108 17.37 -4.18 -11.54
CA ALA A 108 16.03 -4.43 -11.04
C ALA A 108 15.39 -5.70 -11.65
N GLU A 109 15.59 -5.92 -12.94
CA GLU A 109 15.18 -7.13 -13.66
C GLU A 109 15.80 -8.38 -13.05
N GLY A 110 17.10 -8.37 -12.77
CA GLY A 110 17.78 -9.48 -12.09
C GLY A 110 17.16 -9.82 -10.74
N TRP A 111 16.79 -8.82 -9.93
CA TRP A 111 16.11 -9.04 -8.66
C TRP A 111 14.70 -9.61 -8.80
N ILE A 112 13.93 -9.14 -9.79
CA ILE A 112 12.58 -9.63 -10.04
C ILE A 112 12.61 -11.10 -10.49
N ILE A 113 13.52 -11.45 -11.40
CA ILE A 113 13.71 -12.83 -11.86
C ILE A 113 14.15 -13.72 -10.70
N ALA A 114 15.10 -13.27 -9.87
CA ALA A 114 15.55 -14.01 -8.70
C ALA A 114 14.43 -14.23 -7.66
N ALA A 115 13.48 -13.30 -7.56
CA ALA A 115 12.28 -13.46 -6.73
C ALA A 115 11.24 -14.41 -7.36
N GLY A 116 11.39 -14.78 -8.63
CA GLY A 116 10.47 -15.62 -9.39
C GLY A 116 9.32 -14.86 -10.04
N GLY A 117 9.48 -13.55 -10.28
CA GLY A 117 8.51 -12.72 -10.99
C GLY A 117 8.91 -12.45 -12.44
N ASP A 118 7.96 -11.92 -13.22
CA ASP A 118 8.21 -11.46 -14.58
C ASP A 118 8.54 -9.94 -14.58
N PRO A 119 9.75 -9.53 -14.99
CA PRO A 119 10.14 -8.12 -15.08
C PRO A 119 9.31 -7.32 -16.09
N GLY A 120 8.65 -8.00 -17.03
CA GLY A 120 7.76 -7.46 -18.05
C GLY A 120 6.39 -7.03 -17.55
N GLN A 121 5.89 -7.68 -16.50
CA GLN A 121 4.62 -7.37 -15.86
C GLN A 121 4.60 -5.97 -15.25
N ARG A 122 3.41 -5.45 -14.92
CA ARG A 122 3.26 -4.25 -14.12
C ARG A 122 3.40 -4.56 -12.62
N PRO A 123 3.76 -3.59 -11.77
CA PRO A 123 3.86 -3.80 -10.33
C PRO A 123 2.62 -4.41 -9.66
N ASP A 124 1.42 -4.07 -10.14
CA ASP A 124 0.12 -4.59 -9.68
C ASP A 124 -0.29 -5.94 -10.29
N GLU A 125 0.51 -6.48 -11.20
CA GLU A 125 0.36 -7.84 -11.72
C GLU A 125 1.27 -8.84 -11.00
N LEU A 126 2.28 -8.34 -10.26
CA LEU A 126 3.15 -9.18 -9.45
C LEU A 126 2.42 -9.75 -8.23
N ASP A 127 2.61 -11.05 -8.01
CA ASP A 127 2.04 -11.72 -6.86
C ASP A 127 2.71 -11.29 -5.54
N TYR A 128 1.95 -11.38 -4.46
CA TYR A 128 2.41 -11.06 -3.11
C TYR A 128 3.70 -11.80 -2.74
N ALA A 129 3.86 -13.08 -3.14
CA ALA A 129 5.06 -13.85 -2.83
C ALA A 129 6.33 -13.26 -3.46
N VAL A 130 6.23 -12.72 -4.68
CA VAL A 130 7.34 -12.05 -5.37
C VAL A 130 7.68 -10.75 -4.65
N LEU A 131 6.66 -9.95 -4.34
CA LEU A 131 6.85 -8.67 -3.64
C LEU A 131 7.42 -8.84 -2.23
N GLN A 132 7.05 -9.92 -1.53
CA GLN A 132 7.63 -10.25 -0.23
C GLN A 132 9.12 -10.57 -0.36
N LYS A 133 9.52 -11.42 -1.32
CA LYS A 133 10.95 -11.72 -1.56
C LYS A 133 11.75 -10.49 -1.97
N LEU A 134 11.18 -9.60 -2.79
CA LEU A 134 11.81 -8.33 -3.12
C LEU A 134 11.98 -7.45 -1.89
N ALA A 135 10.96 -7.37 -1.03
CA ALA A 135 11.02 -6.61 0.22
C ALA A 135 12.07 -7.16 1.18
N ASP A 136 12.32 -8.47 1.16
CA ASP A 136 13.30 -9.13 2.01
C ASP A 136 14.73 -9.08 1.46
N HIS A 137 14.92 -8.66 0.19
CA HIS A 137 16.24 -8.46 -0.38
C HIS A 137 16.96 -7.28 0.29
N GLY A 138 18.15 -7.54 0.87
CA GLY A 138 18.85 -6.58 1.74
C GLY A 138 19.11 -5.21 1.11
N GLU A 139 19.55 -5.17 -0.16
CA GLU A 139 19.78 -3.90 -0.86
C GLU A 139 18.47 -3.15 -1.18
N ILE A 140 17.40 -3.90 -1.52
CA ILE A 140 16.10 -3.30 -1.84
C ILE A 140 15.50 -2.68 -0.58
N ALA A 141 15.50 -3.44 0.51
CA ALA A 141 15.01 -3.00 1.81
C ALA A 141 15.72 -1.72 2.28
N LYS A 142 17.05 -1.69 2.19
CA LYS A 142 17.85 -0.52 2.56
C LYS A 142 17.48 0.71 1.73
N ARG A 143 17.47 0.59 0.40
CA ARG A 143 17.15 1.71 -0.50
C ARG A 143 15.72 2.22 -0.31
N ALA A 144 14.75 1.31 -0.19
CA ALA A 144 13.35 1.68 0.05
C ALA A 144 13.19 2.43 1.38
N HIS A 145 13.88 1.97 2.43
CA HIS A 145 13.89 2.64 3.73
C HIS A 145 14.45 4.06 3.65
N GLU A 146 15.62 4.24 3.02
CA GLU A 146 16.27 5.54 2.82
C GLU A 146 15.32 6.52 2.09
N ILE A 147 14.71 6.08 0.99
CA ILE A 147 13.82 6.91 0.17
C ILE A 147 12.56 7.34 0.94
N VAL A 148 11.95 6.42 1.69
CA VAL A 148 10.77 6.71 2.52
C VAL A 148 11.13 7.70 3.63
N ASN A 149 12.24 7.48 4.34
CA ASN A 149 12.69 8.38 5.40
C ASN A 149 12.98 9.79 4.87
N GLU A 150 13.62 9.89 3.70
CA GLU A 150 13.86 11.19 3.06
C GLU A 150 12.56 11.90 2.69
N ALA A 151 11.58 11.18 2.14
CA ALA A 151 10.26 11.73 1.83
C ALA A 151 9.55 12.24 3.09
N ASP A 152 9.56 11.47 4.17
CA ASP A 152 8.95 11.84 5.46
C ASP A 152 9.64 13.07 6.08
N ASN A 153 10.97 13.10 6.06
CA ASN A 153 11.75 14.25 6.54
C ASN A 153 11.47 15.52 5.71
N ARG A 154 11.36 15.40 4.39
CA ARG A 154 10.97 16.51 3.51
C ARG A 154 9.56 17.01 3.82
N ALA A 155 8.61 16.11 4.03
CA ALA A 155 7.23 16.45 4.38
C ALA A 155 7.15 17.20 5.73
N ARG A 156 7.87 16.71 6.75
CA ARG A 156 7.95 17.34 8.08
C ARG A 156 8.53 18.75 8.01
N ARG A 157 9.65 18.95 7.32
CA ARG A 157 10.25 20.28 7.11
C ARG A 157 9.31 21.23 6.38
N LYS A 158 8.54 20.74 5.40
CA LYS A 158 7.54 21.54 4.68
C LYS A 158 6.38 21.95 5.59
N ALA A 159 5.89 21.04 6.42
CA ALA A 159 4.83 21.31 7.39
C ALA A 159 5.28 22.35 8.44
N GLU A 160 6.49 22.21 8.98
CA GLU A 160 7.08 23.17 9.93
C GLU A 160 7.21 24.58 9.31
N ARG A 161 7.66 24.67 8.05
CA ARG A 161 7.72 25.95 7.31
C ARG A 161 6.34 26.55 7.08
N ALA A 162 5.34 25.73 6.77
CA ALA A 162 3.96 26.18 6.58
C ALA A 162 3.35 26.70 7.90
N ALA A 163 3.58 26.00 9.01
CA ALA A 163 3.16 26.43 10.34
C ALA A 163 3.80 27.76 10.75
N LYS A 164 5.12 27.92 10.54
CA LYS A 164 5.80 29.21 10.75
C LYS A 164 5.19 30.31 9.88
N ARG A 165 4.96 30.07 8.58
CA ARG A 165 4.32 31.09 7.72
C ARG A 165 2.91 31.47 8.17
N ALA A 166 2.10 30.52 8.64
CA ALA A 166 0.76 30.79 9.16
C ALA A 166 0.81 31.63 10.45
N GLN A 167 1.79 31.40 11.32
CA GLN A 167 1.99 32.15 12.57
C GLN A 167 2.29 33.65 12.33
N TRP A 168 2.98 34.00 11.25
CA TRP A 168 3.29 35.39 10.88
C TRP A 168 2.15 36.08 10.12
N ARG A 169 1.14 35.31 9.68
CA ARG A 169 -0.05 35.82 8.98
C ARG A 169 -1.20 36.10 9.96
N LYS A 170 -0.89 36.61 11.16
CA LYS A 170 -1.90 37.22 12.03
C LYS A 170 -2.42 38.50 11.35
N PRO A 171 -3.71 38.82 11.42
CA PRO A 171 -4.24 40.03 10.80
C PRO A 171 -3.60 41.25 11.47
N ARG A 172 -2.86 42.01 10.67
CA ARG A 172 -2.76 43.46 10.87
C ARG A 172 -4.15 43.94 10.45
N ASP A 173 -4.93 44.47 11.39
CA ASP A 173 -6.15 45.29 11.24
C ASP A 173 -7.08 45.07 12.45
N GLU A 174 -6.64 45.50 13.63
CA GLU A 174 -7.48 45.92 14.78
C GLU A 174 -6.78 47.11 15.45
N GLU A 175 -6.51 48.16 14.68
CA GLU A 175 -6.19 49.51 15.18
C GLU A 175 -6.88 50.51 14.24
N GLU A 176 -8.16 50.78 14.49
CA GLU A 176 -8.84 52.07 14.27
C GLU A 176 -10.21 52.07 14.96
#